data_AF-A0A1A9C2Y1-F1
#
_entry.id   AF-A0A1A9C2Y1-F1
#
_cell.length_a   1.000
_cell.length_b   1.000
_cell.length_c   1.000
_cell.angle_alpha   90.00
_cell.angle_beta   90.00
_cell.angle_gamma   90.00
#
_symmetry.space_group_name_H-M   'P 1'
#
loop_
_entity.id
_entity.type
_entity.pdbx_description
1 polymer ?
#
loop_
_entity_poly.entity_id
_entity_poly.type
_entity_poly.pdbx_seq_one_letter_code
_entity_poly.pdbx_strand_id
1 'polypeptide(L)'
;MLLLPARVRRRPVLQCSLHSVDAGGSWVQLTRELPGLAAAFGESAAELGIPLQHGTYDALYWDNPSPGIHVLPPPGSGARLAAGAENFDRSTWCAPSRYGAATAIVEVPMWATDLADDRTPHPHPATALRDLSRLVRDGGRQVTAVLDKARGFLPRPEDNALSRVLEWMADDLYDLVADSWTPLAEQSRPALTKADICALDVVARRQPLRAGGLLLRLLARSDDRAAPALHRELDALFTTWATDFAEALRLRWVPVSRQVEHQTRTVLAAADSALKLTAAPR
;
A
#
# COMPACT_ATOMS: atom_id res chain seq x y z
N MET A 1 3.63 -11.74 5.82
CA MET A 1 4.50 -11.20 6.89
C MET A 1 5.48 -12.29 7.31
N LEU A 2 6.67 -12.35 6.73
CA LEU A 2 7.70 -13.30 7.15
C LEU A 2 8.22 -12.86 8.53
N LEU A 3 7.82 -13.58 9.57
CA LEU A 3 8.48 -13.56 10.86
C LEU A 3 9.89 -14.13 10.67
N LEU A 4 10.89 -13.27 10.45
CA LEU A 4 12.27 -13.66 10.71
C LEU A 4 12.38 -13.95 12.21
N PRO A 5 12.79 -15.16 12.64
CA PRO A 5 13.01 -15.43 14.05
C PRO A 5 14.01 -14.42 14.61
N ALA A 6 13.73 -13.94 15.82
CA ALA A 6 14.36 -12.85 16.54
C ALA A 6 15.86 -13.05 16.90
N ARG A 7 16.71 -13.50 15.97
CA ARG A 7 18.13 -13.79 16.23
C ARG A 7 19.07 -13.45 15.08
N VAL A 8 18.91 -12.29 14.46
CA VAL A 8 20.06 -11.67 13.78
C VAL A 8 20.68 -10.68 14.76
N ARG A 9 21.67 -11.14 15.53
CA ARG A 9 22.52 -10.30 16.42
C ARG A 9 23.50 -9.44 15.60
N ARG A 10 23.11 -9.06 14.37
CA ARG A 10 23.88 -8.11 13.56
C ARG A 10 23.33 -6.73 13.85
N ARG A 11 24.23 -5.75 13.92
CA ARG A 11 23.90 -4.33 14.02
C ARG A 11 24.05 -3.76 12.61
N PRO A 12 23.10 -4.02 11.69
CA PRO A 12 23.20 -3.50 10.34
C PRO A 12 23.23 -1.97 10.39
N VAL A 13 23.85 -1.32 9.41
CA VAL A 13 23.73 0.13 9.22
C VAL A 13 22.44 0.49 8.46
N LEU A 14 21.93 -0.46 7.68
CA LEU A 14 20.71 -0.36 6.87
C LEU A 14 19.99 -1.71 6.79
N GLN A 15 18.66 -1.70 6.89
CA GLN A 15 17.78 -2.79 6.48
C GLN A 15 16.96 -2.34 5.28
N CYS A 16 16.91 -3.15 4.22
CA CYS A 16 16.02 -2.92 3.09
C CYS A 16 14.91 -3.96 3.09
N SER A 17 13.66 -3.51 2.97
CA SER A 17 12.50 -4.37 2.74
C SER A 17 11.97 -4.07 1.35
N LEU A 18 12.10 -5.02 0.43
CA LEU A 18 11.64 -4.87 -0.95
C LEU A 18 10.19 -5.33 -1.06
N HIS A 19 9.35 -4.46 -1.57
CA HIS A 19 7.92 -4.69 -1.76
C HIS A 19 7.50 -4.29 -3.16
N SER A 20 6.33 -4.77 -3.53
CA SER A 20 5.65 -4.37 -4.75
C SER A 20 4.25 -3.94 -4.38
N VAL A 21 3.92 -2.70 -4.74
CA VAL A 21 2.55 -2.19 -4.65
C VAL A 21 1.79 -2.63 -5.90
N ASP A 22 0.52 -3.00 -5.73
CA ASP A 22 -0.30 -3.48 -6.85
C ASP A 22 -0.38 -2.43 -7.97
N ALA A 23 -0.76 -1.19 -7.62
CA ALA A 23 -0.89 -0.09 -8.56
C ALA A 23 -0.44 1.26 -7.94
N GLY A 24 -0.06 2.22 -8.77
CA GLY A 24 0.31 3.58 -8.34
C GLY A 24 1.66 4.03 -8.90
N GLY A 25 2.36 4.86 -8.13
CA GLY A 25 3.75 5.23 -8.34
C GLY A 25 4.71 4.50 -7.39
N SER A 26 6.01 4.66 -7.61
CA SER A 26 7.04 4.15 -6.70
C SER A 26 7.29 5.11 -5.54
N TRP A 27 7.59 4.55 -4.37
CA TRP A 27 7.96 5.31 -3.18
C TRP A 27 8.83 4.51 -2.23
N VAL A 28 9.45 5.20 -1.28
CA VAL A 28 10.24 4.64 -0.19
C VAL A 28 9.71 5.14 1.14
N GLN A 29 9.47 4.23 2.09
CA GLN A 29 9.31 4.58 3.49
C GLN A 29 10.62 4.42 4.24
N LEU A 30 11.00 5.41 5.03
CA LEU A 30 12.22 5.42 5.81
C LEU A 30 11.90 5.53 7.30
N THR A 31 12.63 4.80 8.15
CA THR A 31 12.56 5.04 9.61
C THR A 31 13.45 6.19 10.07
N ARG A 32 14.37 6.65 9.21
CA ARG A 32 15.22 7.82 9.39
C ARG A 32 15.61 8.35 8.01
N GLU A 33 15.77 9.66 7.89
CA GLU A 33 16.33 10.28 6.69
C GLU A 33 17.64 9.64 6.23
N LEU A 34 17.76 9.50 4.92
CA LEU A 34 18.95 9.06 4.20
C LEU A 34 19.32 10.15 3.17
N PRO A 35 20.26 11.05 3.49
CA PRO A 35 20.63 12.16 2.61
C PRO A 35 21.05 11.68 1.21
N GLY A 36 20.59 12.38 0.18
CA GLY A 36 20.88 12.07 -1.21
C GLY A 36 20.04 10.93 -1.82
N LEU A 37 19.29 10.17 -1.02
CA LEU A 37 18.46 9.08 -1.55
C LEU A 37 17.37 9.59 -2.50
N ALA A 38 16.72 10.70 -2.15
CA ALA A 38 15.66 11.31 -2.95
C ALA A 38 16.07 11.55 -4.41
N ALA A 39 17.26 12.11 -4.62
CA ALA A 39 17.78 12.40 -5.96
C ALA A 39 18.03 11.10 -6.76
N ALA A 40 18.75 10.15 -6.16
CA ALA A 40 19.05 8.87 -6.80
C ALA A 40 17.79 8.04 -7.09
N PHE A 41 16.81 8.09 -6.19
CA PHE A 41 15.52 7.44 -6.35
C PHE A 41 14.74 8.04 -7.53
N GLY A 42 14.61 9.36 -7.58
CA GLY A 42 13.92 10.06 -8.65
C GLY A 42 14.58 9.87 -10.02
N GLU A 43 15.92 9.94 -10.09
CA GLU A 43 16.68 9.69 -11.31
C GLU A 43 16.44 8.28 -11.85
N SER A 44 16.55 7.26 -10.98
CA SER A 44 16.27 5.88 -11.37
C SER A 44 14.83 5.69 -11.84
N ALA A 45 13.85 6.32 -11.19
CA ALA A 45 12.45 6.21 -11.55
C ALA A 45 12.20 6.84 -12.94
N ALA A 46 12.76 8.03 -13.18
CA ALA A 46 12.66 8.74 -14.44
C ALA A 46 13.27 7.96 -15.62
N GLU A 47 14.49 7.43 -15.47
CA GLU A 47 15.17 6.64 -16.51
C GLU A 47 14.38 5.37 -16.89
N LEU A 48 13.69 4.75 -15.92
CA LEU A 48 12.93 3.52 -16.12
C LEU A 48 11.47 3.78 -16.54
N GLY A 49 11.04 5.05 -16.56
CA GLY A 49 9.67 5.45 -16.86
C GLY A 49 8.66 5.01 -15.79
N ILE A 50 9.07 5.05 -14.52
CA ILE A 50 8.24 4.70 -13.36
C ILE A 50 7.82 6.01 -12.68
N PRO A 51 6.51 6.32 -12.57
CA PRO A 51 6.05 7.53 -11.89
C PRO A 51 6.38 7.48 -10.40
N LEU A 52 6.70 8.63 -9.81
CA LEU A 52 6.84 8.74 -8.35
C LEU A 52 5.48 8.91 -7.71
N GLN A 53 5.24 8.22 -6.60
CA GLN A 53 4.02 8.39 -5.83
C GLN A 53 4.08 9.71 -5.04
N HIS A 54 3.12 10.59 -5.31
CA HIS A 54 2.84 11.78 -4.52
C HIS A 54 1.61 11.50 -3.66
N GLY A 55 1.80 11.59 -2.33
CA GLY A 55 0.79 11.16 -1.35
C GLY A 55 0.66 9.63 -1.32
N THR A 56 0.68 9.03 -0.14
CA THR A 56 0.31 7.61 0.05
C THR A 56 -0.79 7.55 1.08
N TYR A 57 -1.64 6.52 1.04
CA TYR A 57 -2.68 6.35 2.05
C TYR A 57 -2.12 6.39 3.47
N ASP A 58 -0.96 5.76 3.72
CA ASP A 58 -0.37 5.67 5.06
C ASP A 58 0.43 6.92 5.49
N ALA A 59 0.80 7.78 4.53
CA ALA A 59 1.64 8.97 4.78
C ALA A 59 1.03 10.28 4.23
N LEU A 60 -0.29 10.31 3.99
CA LEU A 60 -0.98 11.45 3.37
C LEU A 60 -0.78 12.77 4.14
N TYR A 61 -0.56 12.68 5.45
CA TYR A 61 -0.34 13.83 6.34
C TYR A 61 1.11 14.02 6.78
N TRP A 62 2.07 13.27 6.21
CA TRP A 62 3.46 13.37 6.64
C TRP A 62 4.14 14.53 5.93
N ASP A 63 4.92 15.30 6.68
CA ASP A 63 5.89 16.24 6.11
C ASP A 63 7.00 15.42 5.46
N ASN A 64 6.87 15.21 4.16
CA ASN A 64 7.76 14.37 3.39
C ASN A 64 8.89 15.20 2.76
N PRO A 65 10.16 14.77 2.86
CA PRO A 65 11.31 15.56 2.41
C PRO A 65 11.36 15.75 0.89
N SER A 66 10.73 14.84 0.12
CA SER A 66 10.67 14.89 -1.33
C SER A 66 9.58 13.97 -1.89
N PRO A 67 9.19 14.12 -3.16
CA PRO A 67 8.37 13.14 -3.88
C PRO A 67 8.85 11.70 -3.69
N GLY A 68 7.93 10.78 -3.45
CA GLY A 68 8.22 9.35 -3.28
C GLY A 68 9.11 9.00 -2.08
N ILE A 69 9.45 9.92 -1.18
CA ILE A 69 10.22 9.63 0.04
C ILE A 69 9.38 10.00 1.25
N HIS A 70 9.02 9.00 2.04
CA HIS A 70 8.21 9.15 3.25
C HIS A 70 9.02 8.78 4.48
N VAL A 71 9.22 9.71 5.41
CA VAL A 71 10.00 9.45 6.63
C VAL A 71 9.04 9.31 7.80
N LEU A 72 9.17 8.20 8.54
CA LEU A 72 8.34 7.91 9.69
C LEU A 72 8.40 9.07 10.69
N PRO A 73 7.24 9.66 11.06
CA PRO A 73 7.19 10.68 12.07
C PRO A 73 7.67 10.16 13.43
N PRO A 74 8.26 11.03 14.29
CA PRO A 74 8.67 10.67 15.63
C PRO A 74 7.53 10.03 16.44
N PRO A 75 7.83 9.13 17.41
CA PRO A 75 6.81 8.60 18.32
C PRO A 75 6.01 9.73 18.99
N GLY A 76 4.68 9.61 19.02
CA GLY A 76 3.79 10.60 19.65
C GLY A 76 3.36 11.78 18.76
N SER A 77 3.79 11.85 17.49
CA SER A 77 3.26 12.85 16.56
C SER A 77 1.82 12.52 16.13
N GLY A 78 0.95 13.53 16.05
CA GLY A 78 -0.43 13.38 15.52
C GLY A 78 -0.52 13.08 14.02
N ALA A 79 0.61 12.98 13.31
CA ALA A 79 0.69 12.70 11.87
C ALA A 79 0.55 11.20 11.50
N ARG A 80 0.45 10.29 12.48
CA ARG A 80 0.22 8.86 12.22
C ARG A 80 -1.28 8.60 12.08
N LEU A 81 -1.72 8.14 10.91
CA LEU A 81 -3.10 7.72 10.66
C LEU A 81 -3.52 6.58 11.61
N ALA A 82 -4.76 6.62 12.09
CA ALA A 82 -5.31 5.60 12.99
C ALA A 82 -5.37 4.21 12.33
N ALA A 83 -5.70 4.14 11.04
CA ALA A 83 -5.64 2.91 10.25
C ALA A 83 -4.18 2.59 9.89
N GLY A 84 -3.68 1.44 10.34
CA GLY A 84 -2.33 0.94 10.01
C GLY A 84 -1.20 1.32 10.97
N ALA A 85 -1.42 2.23 11.94
CA ALA A 85 -0.40 2.62 12.92
C ALA A 85 -0.34 1.73 14.18
N GLU A 86 -1.35 0.88 14.40
CA GLU A 86 -1.36 0.01 15.57
C GLU A 86 -0.18 -0.96 15.55
N ASN A 87 0.68 -0.89 16.57
CA ASN A 87 1.86 -1.73 16.75
C ASN A 87 3.00 -1.54 15.73
N PHE A 88 3.09 -0.42 14.99
CA PHE A 88 4.24 -0.15 14.10
C PHE A 88 5.59 -0.27 14.83
N ASP A 89 5.65 0.16 16.09
CA ASP A 89 6.85 0.06 16.95
C ASP A 89 7.25 -1.40 17.27
N ARG A 90 6.33 -2.36 17.07
CA ARG A 90 6.54 -3.80 17.21
C ARG A 90 6.79 -4.49 15.86
N SER A 91 6.71 -3.76 14.75
CA SER A 91 7.07 -4.27 13.43
C SER A 91 8.56 -4.59 13.35
N THR A 92 8.92 -5.60 12.55
CA THR A 92 10.31 -5.88 12.17
C THR A 92 10.96 -4.71 11.44
N TRP A 93 10.19 -3.78 10.89
CA TRP A 93 10.69 -2.56 10.26
C TRP A 93 11.37 -1.61 11.26
N CYS A 94 10.92 -1.57 12.52
CA CYS A 94 11.50 -0.72 13.56
C CYS A 94 12.64 -1.38 14.33
N ALA A 95 12.84 -2.68 14.17
CA ALA A 95 13.87 -3.42 14.90
C ALA A 95 15.30 -2.84 14.71
N PRO A 96 15.70 -2.40 13.49
CA PRO A 96 17.03 -1.81 13.28
C PRO A 96 17.23 -0.46 13.97
N SER A 97 16.17 0.34 14.15
CA SER A 97 16.25 1.66 14.78
C SER A 97 16.81 1.61 16.21
N ARG A 98 16.62 0.48 16.92
CA ARG A 98 17.20 0.23 18.25
C ARG A 98 18.73 0.20 18.28
N TYR A 99 19.36 0.06 17.12
CA TYR A 99 20.81 0.05 16.95
C TYR A 99 21.33 1.30 16.21
N GLY A 100 20.49 2.32 16.02
CA GLY A 100 20.83 3.53 15.27
C GLY A 100 20.87 3.34 13.74
N ALA A 101 20.36 2.21 13.26
CA ALA A 101 20.26 1.87 11.85
C ALA A 101 18.96 2.40 11.22
N ALA A 102 18.97 2.60 9.91
CA ALA A 102 17.77 2.93 9.15
C ALA A 102 17.12 1.68 8.55
N THR A 103 15.81 1.71 8.35
CA THR A 103 15.08 0.79 7.48
C THR A 103 14.56 1.58 6.29
N ALA A 104 14.78 1.06 5.08
CA ALA A 104 14.16 1.53 3.85
C ALA A 104 13.18 0.46 3.32
N ILE A 105 11.91 0.80 3.28
CA ILE A 105 10.84 0.02 2.66
C ILE A 105 10.70 0.55 1.24
N VAL A 106 11.07 -0.23 0.24
CA VAL A 106 11.07 0.19 -1.16
C VAL A 106 9.86 -0.43 -1.86
N GLU A 107 8.97 0.41 -2.35
CA GLU A 107 7.71 0.03 -2.99
C GLU A 107 7.76 0.39 -4.47
N VAL A 108 7.68 -0.62 -5.33
CA VAL A 108 7.70 -0.43 -6.79
C VAL A 108 6.40 -0.98 -7.40
N PRO A 109 5.68 -0.19 -8.21
CA PRO A 109 4.38 -0.62 -8.71
C PRO A 109 4.51 -1.74 -9.72
N MET A 110 3.63 -2.73 -9.59
CA MET A 110 3.39 -3.71 -10.64
C MET A 110 2.66 -3.07 -11.82
N TRP A 111 1.66 -2.23 -11.52
CA TRP A 111 0.90 -1.44 -12.49
C TRP A 111 1.08 0.05 -12.23
N ALA A 112 1.78 0.76 -13.12
CA ALA A 112 2.02 2.18 -12.97
C ALA A 112 0.84 3.02 -13.48
N THR A 113 0.65 4.20 -12.89
CA THR A 113 -0.21 5.27 -13.42
C THR A 113 0.50 6.60 -13.31
N ASP A 114 0.46 7.39 -14.38
CA ASP A 114 1.04 8.73 -14.38
C ASP A 114 0.21 9.72 -13.54
N LEU A 115 -1.01 9.34 -13.12
CA LEU A 115 -1.81 10.10 -12.16
C LEU A 115 -1.15 10.17 -10.78
N ALA A 116 -0.32 9.19 -10.43
CA ALA A 116 0.39 9.16 -9.15
C ALA A 116 1.41 10.30 -8.99
N ASP A 117 1.78 10.96 -10.10
CA ASP A 117 2.74 12.07 -10.16
C ASP A 117 2.06 13.40 -10.58
N ASP A 118 0.74 13.40 -10.81
CA ASP A 118 0.01 14.60 -11.23
C ASP A 118 -0.31 15.51 -10.03
N ARG A 119 0.57 16.49 -9.80
CA ARG A 119 0.45 17.47 -8.72
C ARG A 119 -0.53 18.61 -9.00
N THR A 120 -1.23 18.60 -10.14
CA THR A 120 -2.22 19.65 -10.40
C THR A 120 -3.38 19.53 -9.41
N PRO A 121 -3.97 20.66 -8.94
CA PRO A 121 -5.11 20.63 -8.03
C PRO A 121 -6.27 19.80 -8.61
N HIS A 122 -6.86 18.95 -7.78
CA HIS A 122 -8.05 18.21 -8.19
C HIS A 122 -9.25 19.19 -8.26
N PRO A 123 -10.07 19.18 -9.32
CA PRO A 123 -11.13 20.17 -9.50
C PRO A 123 -12.27 20.03 -8.46
N HIS A 124 -12.56 18.80 -8.03
CA HIS A 124 -13.70 18.49 -7.15
C HIS A 124 -13.34 17.47 -6.05
N PRO A 125 -12.36 17.77 -5.16
CA PRO A 125 -11.79 16.78 -4.24
C PRO A 125 -12.81 16.19 -3.26
N ALA A 126 -13.70 17.01 -2.70
CA ALA A 126 -14.74 16.52 -1.78
C ALA A 126 -15.73 15.55 -2.44
N THR A 127 -16.05 15.77 -3.73
CA THR A 127 -16.91 14.83 -4.48
C THR A 127 -16.16 13.53 -4.75
N ALA A 128 -14.90 13.61 -5.20
CA ALA A 128 -14.08 12.43 -5.42
C ALA A 128 -13.94 11.58 -4.15
N LEU A 129 -13.65 12.19 -2.99
CA LEU A 129 -13.55 11.47 -1.72
C LEU A 129 -14.86 10.75 -1.35
N ARG A 130 -16.01 11.41 -1.50
CA ARG A 130 -17.32 10.77 -1.24
C ARG A 130 -17.56 9.59 -2.18
N ASP A 131 -17.19 9.72 -3.43
CA ASP A 131 -17.37 8.66 -4.43
C ASP A 131 -16.44 7.47 -4.15
N LEU A 132 -15.19 7.73 -3.76
CA LEU A 132 -14.26 6.70 -3.32
C LEU A 132 -14.75 6.00 -2.04
N SER A 133 -15.21 6.74 -1.03
CA SER A 133 -15.77 6.17 0.20
C SER A 133 -16.96 5.26 -0.12
N ARG A 134 -17.82 5.64 -1.07
CA ARG A 134 -18.91 4.80 -1.55
C ARG A 134 -18.38 3.55 -2.27
N LEU A 135 -17.41 3.72 -3.16
CA LEU A 135 -16.81 2.62 -3.92
C LEU A 135 -16.24 1.53 -3.01
N VAL A 136 -15.51 1.90 -1.95
CA VAL A 136 -14.98 0.96 -0.95
C VAL A 136 -16.10 0.18 -0.27
N ARG A 137 -17.12 0.88 0.21
CA ARG A 137 -18.25 0.26 0.91
C ARG A 137 -19.03 -0.66 0.00
N ASP A 138 -19.29 -0.24 -1.24
CA ASP A 138 -20.06 -1.00 -2.21
C ASP A 138 -19.32 -2.31 -2.57
N GLY A 139 -18.03 -2.20 -2.91
CA GLY A 139 -17.19 -3.37 -3.17
C GLY A 139 -17.07 -4.31 -1.95
N GLY A 140 -16.89 -3.73 -0.76
CA GLY A 140 -16.86 -4.46 0.51
C GLY A 140 -18.15 -5.23 0.77
N ARG A 141 -19.33 -4.59 0.63
CA ARG A 141 -20.62 -5.26 0.77
C ARG A 141 -20.80 -6.39 -0.23
N GLN A 142 -20.39 -6.19 -1.49
CA GLN A 142 -20.53 -7.21 -2.53
C GLN A 142 -19.67 -8.44 -2.26
N VAL A 143 -18.39 -8.27 -1.86
CA VAL A 143 -17.53 -9.42 -1.54
C VAL A 143 -17.94 -10.12 -0.24
N THR A 144 -18.35 -9.36 0.78
CA THR A 144 -18.85 -9.93 2.05
C THR A 144 -20.13 -10.74 1.84
N ALA A 145 -21.03 -10.30 0.95
CA ALA A 145 -22.23 -11.07 0.61
C ALA A 145 -21.91 -12.44 0.00
N VAL A 146 -20.83 -12.57 -0.78
CA VAL A 146 -20.37 -13.87 -1.29
C VAL A 146 -19.70 -14.68 -0.18
N LEU A 147 -18.88 -14.03 0.67
CA LEU A 147 -18.26 -14.68 1.82
C LEU A 147 -19.31 -15.30 2.75
N ASP A 148 -20.38 -14.58 3.05
CA ASP A 148 -21.46 -15.04 3.94
C ASP A 148 -22.17 -16.28 3.40
N LYS A 149 -22.42 -16.33 2.09
CA LYS A 149 -22.99 -17.52 1.42
C LYS A 149 -22.04 -18.72 1.50
N ALA A 150 -20.73 -18.48 1.46
CA ALA A 150 -19.69 -19.53 1.44
C ALA A 150 -19.27 -19.98 2.85
N ARG A 151 -19.46 -19.13 3.87
CA ARG A 151 -18.90 -19.25 5.22
C ARG A 151 -19.05 -20.63 5.84
N GLY A 152 -20.19 -21.28 5.62
CA GLY A 152 -20.51 -22.60 6.19
C GLY A 152 -19.64 -23.76 5.70
N PHE A 153 -18.97 -23.61 4.54
CA PHE A 153 -18.15 -24.67 3.94
C PHE A 153 -16.72 -24.24 3.61
N LEU A 154 -16.33 -23.01 3.99
CA LEU A 154 -14.93 -22.58 3.92
C LEU A 154 -14.14 -23.08 5.15
N PRO A 155 -12.81 -23.23 5.02
CA PRO A 155 -11.96 -23.52 6.17
C PRO A 155 -12.13 -22.47 7.27
N ARG A 156 -12.12 -22.91 8.52
CA ARG A 156 -12.28 -22.01 9.67
C ARG A 156 -11.11 -21.00 9.77
N PRO A 157 -11.36 -19.76 10.24
CA PRO A 157 -10.32 -18.73 10.39
C PRO A 157 -9.14 -19.14 11.28
N GLU A 158 -9.39 -19.97 12.29
CA GLU A 158 -8.37 -20.49 13.22
C GLU A 158 -7.36 -21.40 12.50
N ASP A 159 -7.82 -22.11 11.48
CA ASP A 159 -7.06 -23.13 10.75
C ASP A 159 -6.51 -22.63 9.40
N ASN A 160 -7.02 -21.50 8.90
CA ASN A 160 -6.66 -20.99 7.57
C ASN A 160 -6.39 -19.48 7.56
N ALA A 161 -5.20 -19.10 7.09
CA ALA A 161 -4.77 -17.71 7.03
C ALA A 161 -5.62 -16.86 6.07
N LEU A 162 -6.12 -17.42 4.95
CA LEU A 162 -6.93 -16.66 3.99
C LEU A 162 -8.31 -16.36 4.58
N SER A 163 -8.95 -17.36 5.19
CA SER A 163 -10.23 -17.17 5.90
C SER A 163 -10.10 -16.12 6.98
N ARG A 164 -9.01 -16.15 7.77
CA ARG A 164 -8.76 -15.13 8.81
C ARG A 164 -8.65 -13.71 8.26
N VAL A 165 -7.96 -13.54 7.14
CA VAL A 165 -7.86 -12.22 6.49
C VAL A 165 -9.23 -11.78 5.98
N LEU A 166 -9.99 -12.67 5.34
CA LEU A 166 -11.33 -12.36 4.84
C LEU A 166 -12.29 -11.93 5.96
N GLU A 167 -12.28 -12.64 7.09
CA GLU A 167 -13.09 -12.26 8.26
C GLU A 167 -12.66 -10.91 8.83
N TRP A 168 -11.36 -10.68 9.00
CA TRP A 168 -10.86 -9.38 9.46
C TRP A 168 -11.23 -8.23 8.52
N MET A 169 -11.20 -8.46 7.19
CA MET A 169 -11.63 -7.46 6.21
C MET A 169 -13.15 -7.23 6.26
N ALA A 170 -13.94 -8.28 6.49
CA ALA A 170 -15.40 -8.21 6.51
C ALA A 170 -15.97 -7.59 7.79
N ASP A 171 -15.23 -7.62 8.90
CA ASP A 171 -15.66 -7.11 10.20
C ASP A 171 -15.89 -5.59 10.18
N ASP A 172 -14.89 -4.80 9.77
CA ASP A 172 -15.03 -3.33 9.79
C ASP A 172 -14.07 -2.57 8.85
N LEU A 173 -13.22 -3.27 8.08
CA LEU A 173 -12.15 -2.60 7.31
C LEU A 173 -12.70 -1.58 6.30
N TYR A 174 -13.77 -1.92 5.60
CA TYR A 174 -14.30 -1.09 4.52
C TYR A 174 -14.89 0.22 5.05
N ASP A 175 -15.61 0.16 6.17
CA ASP A 175 -16.14 1.34 6.83
C ASP A 175 -15.03 2.17 7.47
N LEU A 176 -14.07 1.52 8.14
CA LEU A 176 -12.88 2.19 8.68
C LEU A 176 -12.12 2.98 7.61
N VAL A 177 -11.87 2.38 6.44
CA VAL A 177 -11.20 3.05 5.32
C VAL A 177 -12.04 4.22 4.81
N ALA A 178 -13.34 3.99 4.57
CA ALA A 178 -14.22 5.02 4.02
C ALA A 178 -14.40 6.22 4.96
N ASP A 179 -14.46 5.99 6.28
CA ASP A 179 -14.58 7.03 7.30
C ASP A 179 -13.28 7.79 7.54
N SER A 180 -12.13 7.15 7.31
CA SER A 180 -10.82 7.81 7.42
C SER A 180 -10.66 8.98 6.42
N TRP A 181 -11.51 9.05 5.39
CA TRP A 181 -11.49 10.11 4.38
C TRP A 181 -12.46 11.26 4.65
N THR A 182 -13.38 11.10 5.61
CA THR A 182 -14.34 12.16 5.96
C THR A 182 -13.65 13.46 6.40
N PRO A 183 -12.63 13.43 7.29
CA PRO A 183 -11.93 14.66 7.68
C PRO A 183 -11.23 15.36 6.51
N LEU A 184 -10.74 14.62 5.51
CA LEU A 184 -10.10 15.18 4.30
C LEU A 184 -11.11 15.96 3.44
N ALA A 185 -12.34 15.48 3.37
CA ALA A 185 -13.41 16.14 2.61
C ALA A 185 -13.82 17.46 3.28
N GLU A 186 -13.65 17.57 4.60
CA GLU A 186 -14.00 18.75 5.40
C GLU A 186 -12.84 19.77 5.48
N GLN A 187 -11.58 19.30 5.47
CA GLN A 187 -10.39 20.11 5.76
C GLN A 187 -9.55 20.42 4.52
N SER A 188 -10.15 20.78 3.38
CA SER A 188 -9.47 20.87 2.06
C SER A 188 -8.40 22.00 1.89
N ARG A 189 -7.61 22.31 2.92
CA ARG A 189 -6.43 23.20 2.86
C ARG A 189 -5.20 22.49 3.43
N PRO A 190 -4.12 22.31 2.63
CA PRO A 190 -3.99 22.68 1.22
C PRO A 190 -4.92 21.86 0.30
N ALA A 191 -5.18 22.39 -0.89
CA ALA A 191 -6.07 21.73 -1.87
C ALA A 191 -5.46 20.40 -2.33
N LEU A 192 -6.24 19.31 -2.25
CA LEU A 192 -5.81 17.99 -2.71
C LEU A 192 -5.48 18.00 -4.20
N THR A 193 -4.37 17.36 -4.55
CA THR A 193 -3.93 17.16 -5.93
C THR A 193 -4.58 15.92 -6.54
N LYS A 194 -4.45 15.75 -7.85
CA LYS A 194 -4.89 14.50 -8.50
C LYS A 194 -4.10 13.29 -8.03
N ALA A 195 -2.82 13.45 -7.71
CA ALA A 195 -2.02 12.37 -7.14
C ALA A 195 -2.54 11.91 -5.77
N ASP A 196 -2.95 12.85 -4.91
CA ASP A 196 -3.57 12.52 -3.62
C ASP A 196 -4.86 11.70 -3.81
N ILE A 197 -5.73 12.14 -4.72
CA ILE A 197 -6.96 11.42 -5.05
C ILE A 197 -6.64 10.06 -5.67
N CYS A 198 -5.63 9.97 -6.55
CA CYS A 198 -5.19 8.71 -7.14
C CYS A 198 -4.71 7.70 -6.09
N ALA A 199 -3.95 8.14 -5.09
CA ALA A 199 -3.50 7.28 -3.99
C ALA A 199 -4.67 6.65 -3.23
N LEU A 200 -5.73 7.44 -2.98
CA LEU A 200 -6.94 6.98 -2.32
C LEU A 200 -7.77 6.07 -3.23
N ASP A 201 -7.82 6.36 -4.54
CA ASP A 201 -8.53 5.54 -5.52
C ASP A 201 -7.89 4.15 -5.68
N VAL A 202 -6.56 4.08 -5.67
CA VAL A 202 -5.82 2.81 -5.58
C VAL A 202 -6.27 2.01 -4.36
N VAL A 203 -6.33 2.63 -3.17
CA VAL A 203 -6.81 1.93 -1.97
C VAL A 203 -8.27 1.52 -2.14
N ALA A 204 -9.11 2.40 -2.69
CA ALA A 204 -10.54 2.19 -2.79
C ALA A 204 -10.88 0.91 -3.55
N ARG A 205 -10.20 0.72 -4.68
CA ARG A 205 -10.40 -0.39 -5.61
C ARG A 205 -9.69 -1.67 -5.16
N ARG A 206 -8.52 -1.51 -4.55
CA ARG A 206 -7.65 -2.64 -4.14
C ARG A 206 -8.23 -3.47 -3.02
N GLN A 207 -8.88 -2.86 -2.01
CA GLN A 207 -9.39 -3.61 -0.86
C GLN A 207 -10.41 -4.70 -1.26
N PRO A 208 -11.51 -4.38 -1.97
CA PRO A 208 -12.46 -5.41 -2.39
C PRO A 208 -11.86 -6.41 -3.39
N LEU A 209 -10.97 -5.96 -4.29
CA LEU A 209 -10.26 -6.86 -5.20
C LEU A 209 -9.40 -7.89 -4.46
N ARG A 210 -8.65 -7.49 -3.43
CA ARG A 210 -7.85 -8.40 -2.61
C ARG A 210 -8.72 -9.44 -1.93
N ALA A 211 -9.83 -9.02 -1.29
CA ALA A 211 -10.78 -9.94 -0.69
C ALA A 211 -11.38 -10.89 -1.74
N GLY A 212 -11.79 -10.39 -2.90
CA GLY A 212 -12.33 -11.19 -3.99
C GLY A 212 -11.34 -12.26 -4.46
N GLY A 213 -10.08 -11.89 -4.69
CA GLY A 213 -9.03 -12.83 -5.09
C GLY A 213 -8.73 -13.90 -4.03
N LEU A 214 -8.75 -13.55 -2.74
CA LEU A 214 -8.59 -14.52 -1.66
C LEU A 214 -9.76 -15.50 -1.59
N LEU A 215 -10.99 -15.00 -1.72
CA LEU A 215 -12.20 -15.83 -1.67
C LEU A 215 -12.31 -16.73 -2.92
N LEU A 216 -11.97 -16.25 -4.11
CA LEU A 216 -11.87 -17.07 -5.32
C LEU A 216 -10.92 -18.26 -5.12
N ARG A 217 -9.75 -18.03 -4.50
CA ARG A 217 -8.79 -19.11 -4.19
C ARG A 217 -9.32 -20.14 -3.20
N LEU A 218 -10.17 -19.74 -2.26
CA LEU A 218 -10.81 -20.66 -1.32
C LEU A 218 -11.94 -21.44 -1.99
N LEU A 219 -12.79 -20.76 -2.76
CA LEU A 219 -13.88 -21.38 -3.53
C LEU A 219 -13.34 -22.40 -4.55
N ALA A 220 -12.24 -22.09 -5.23
CA ALA A 220 -11.59 -23.00 -6.18
C ALA A 220 -11.04 -24.29 -5.55
N ARG A 221 -10.87 -24.32 -4.22
CA ARG A 221 -10.34 -25.47 -3.46
C ARG A 221 -11.40 -26.19 -2.63
N SER A 222 -12.65 -25.72 -2.68
CA SER A 222 -13.76 -26.32 -1.94
C SER A 222 -14.43 -27.41 -2.77
N ASP A 223 -14.76 -28.54 -2.14
CA ASP A 223 -15.54 -29.62 -2.75
C ASP A 223 -17.06 -29.43 -2.57
N ASP A 224 -17.50 -28.30 -1.98
CA ASP A 224 -18.92 -28.03 -1.78
C ASP A 224 -19.65 -27.79 -3.11
N ARG A 225 -20.84 -28.36 -3.24
CA ARG A 225 -21.69 -28.24 -4.45
C ARG A 225 -22.01 -26.78 -4.83
N ALA A 226 -22.05 -25.86 -3.87
CA ALA A 226 -22.34 -24.45 -4.10
C ALA A 226 -21.10 -23.65 -4.57
N ALA A 227 -19.88 -24.16 -4.33
CA ALA A 227 -18.64 -23.44 -4.60
C ALA A 227 -18.48 -23.02 -6.07
N PRO A 228 -18.78 -23.86 -7.10
CA PRO A 228 -18.66 -23.45 -8.50
C PRO A 228 -19.60 -22.31 -8.91
N ALA A 229 -20.78 -22.20 -8.28
CA ALA A 229 -21.72 -21.12 -8.56
C ALA A 229 -21.23 -19.80 -7.95
N LEU A 230 -20.81 -19.81 -6.68
CA LEU A 230 -20.27 -18.63 -6.01
C LEU A 230 -18.95 -18.17 -6.63
N HIS A 231 -18.11 -19.11 -7.09
CA HIS A 231 -16.88 -18.78 -7.80
C HIS A 231 -17.19 -17.99 -9.07
N ARG A 232 -18.17 -18.41 -9.89
CA ARG A 232 -18.56 -17.68 -11.10
C ARG A 232 -19.18 -16.31 -10.81
N GLU A 233 -20.02 -16.22 -9.78
CA GLU A 233 -20.58 -14.93 -9.30
C GLU A 233 -19.45 -13.95 -8.95
N LEU A 234 -18.50 -14.40 -8.13
CA LEU A 234 -17.39 -13.56 -7.68
C LEU A 234 -16.37 -13.26 -8.78
N ASP A 235 -16.11 -14.21 -9.68
CA ASP A 235 -15.18 -14.04 -10.79
C ASP A 235 -15.67 -12.96 -11.78
N ALA A 236 -16.98 -12.89 -12.00
CA ALA A 236 -17.59 -11.81 -12.79
C ALA A 236 -17.43 -10.44 -12.12
N LEU A 237 -17.64 -10.35 -10.80
CA LEU A 237 -17.40 -9.13 -10.03
C LEU A 237 -15.91 -8.74 -10.07
N PHE A 238 -15.03 -9.69 -9.80
CA PHE A 238 -13.58 -9.49 -9.80
C PHE A 238 -13.08 -8.98 -11.16
N THR A 239 -13.53 -9.60 -12.25
CA THR A 239 -13.17 -9.20 -13.62
C THR A 239 -13.67 -7.79 -13.94
N THR A 240 -14.89 -7.46 -13.52
CA THR A 240 -15.46 -6.11 -13.69
C THR A 240 -14.64 -5.07 -12.93
N TRP A 241 -14.35 -5.32 -11.65
CA TRP A 241 -13.57 -4.40 -10.81
C TRP A 241 -12.13 -4.26 -11.29
N ALA A 242 -11.51 -5.34 -11.77
CA ALA A 242 -10.14 -5.29 -12.30
C ALA A 242 -10.07 -4.47 -13.59
N THR A 243 -11.06 -4.63 -14.48
CA THR A 243 -11.18 -3.83 -15.71
C THR A 243 -11.38 -2.35 -15.36
N ASP A 244 -12.35 -2.05 -14.50
CA ASP A 244 -12.64 -0.68 -14.07
C ASP A 244 -11.43 -0.03 -13.37
N PHE A 245 -10.68 -0.79 -12.57
CA PHE A 245 -9.44 -0.30 -11.95
C PHE A 245 -8.37 0.04 -12.98
N ALA A 246 -8.17 -0.84 -13.96
CA ALA A 246 -7.21 -0.63 -15.04
C ALA A 246 -7.57 0.58 -15.89
N GLU A 247 -8.84 0.75 -16.23
CA GLU A 247 -9.34 1.86 -17.05
C GLU A 247 -9.33 3.19 -16.29
N ALA A 248 -9.91 3.24 -15.10
CA ALA A 248 -10.04 4.46 -14.30
C ALA A 248 -8.69 5.11 -14.00
N LEU A 249 -7.68 4.28 -13.69
CA LEU A 249 -6.33 4.77 -13.39
C LEU A 249 -5.36 4.68 -14.58
N ARG A 250 -5.82 4.24 -15.77
CA ARG A 250 -4.97 4.08 -16.95
C ARG A 250 -3.72 3.25 -16.66
N LEU A 251 -3.93 2.13 -15.98
CA LEU A 251 -2.85 1.28 -15.48
C LEU A 251 -2.04 0.69 -16.62
N ARG A 252 -0.72 0.77 -16.50
CA ARG A 252 0.23 0.14 -17.42
C ARG A 252 1.16 -0.80 -16.67
N TRP A 253 1.39 -1.97 -17.24
CA TRP A 253 2.32 -2.93 -16.68
C TRP A 253 3.74 -2.37 -16.62
N VAL A 254 4.41 -2.50 -15.47
CA VAL A 254 5.84 -2.24 -15.34
C VAL A 254 6.59 -3.55 -15.53
N PRO A 255 7.47 -3.70 -16.53
CA PRO A 255 8.26 -4.92 -16.70
C PRO A 255 9.02 -5.28 -15.42
N VAL A 256 8.99 -6.55 -15.01
CA VAL A 256 9.64 -7.03 -13.77
C VAL A 256 11.13 -6.66 -13.74
N SER A 257 11.82 -6.69 -14.88
CA SER A 257 13.23 -6.26 -14.98
C SER A 257 13.42 -4.81 -14.55
N ARG A 258 12.53 -3.90 -14.96
CA ARG A 258 12.57 -2.49 -14.53
C ARG A 258 12.23 -2.33 -13.05
N GLN A 259 11.30 -3.14 -12.54
CA GLN A 259 10.98 -3.12 -11.10
C GLN A 259 12.20 -3.50 -10.26
N VAL A 260 12.85 -4.61 -10.60
CA VAL A 260 14.06 -5.12 -9.93
C VAL A 260 15.23 -4.15 -10.07
N GLU A 261 15.41 -3.56 -11.25
CA GLU A 261 16.47 -2.57 -11.49
C GLU A 261 16.28 -1.33 -10.62
N HIS A 262 15.05 -0.79 -10.56
CA HIS A 262 14.73 0.34 -9.70
C HIS A 262 14.95 0.05 -8.22
N GLN A 263 14.48 -1.11 -7.74
CA GLN A 263 14.74 -1.56 -6.36
C GLN A 263 16.23 -1.68 -6.08
N THR A 264 17.01 -2.26 -7.00
CA THR A 264 18.46 -2.46 -6.83
C THR A 264 19.19 -1.14 -6.73
N ARG A 265 18.93 -0.20 -7.65
CA ARG A 265 19.54 1.14 -7.65
C ARG A 265 19.19 1.89 -6.35
N THR A 266 17.95 1.78 -5.89
CA THR A 266 17.49 2.39 -4.63
C THR A 266 18.21 1.81 -3.41
N VAL A 267 18.37 0.48 -3.34
CA VAL A 267 19.09 -0.19 -2.25
C VAL A 267 20.55 0.24 -2.20
N LEU A 268 21.23 0.32 -3.35
CA LEU A 268 22.62 0.76 -3.42
C LEU A 268 22.78 2.22 -2.96
N ALA A 269 21.92 3.12 -3.45
CA ALA A 269 21.93 4.52 -3.04
C ALA A 269 21.63 4.68 -1.53
N ALA A 270 20.69 3.90 -0.99
CA ALA A 270 20.38 3.90 0.43
C ALA A 270 21.56 3.38 1.28
N ALA A 271 22.24 2.32 0.81
CA ALA A 271 23.41 1.76 1.48
C ALA A 271 24.58 2.74 1.53
N ASP A 272 24.88 3.41 0.41
CA ASP A 272 25.92 4.44 0.34
C ASP A 272 25.61 5.62 1.28
N SER A 273 24.35 6.05 1.32
CA SER A 273 23.90 7.11 2.24
C SER A 273 24.07 6.69 3.70
N ALA A 274 23.64 5.48 4.06
CA ALA A 274 23.74 4.96 5.42
C ALA A 274 25.20 4.83 5.88
N LEU A 275 26.10 4.36 5.01
CA LEU A 275 27.53 4.23 5.30
C LEU A 275 28.18 5.59 5.58
N LYS A 276 27.86 6.61 4.76
CA LYS A 276 28.36 7.99 4.97
C LYS A 276 27.91 8.57 6.31
N LEU A 277 26.65 8.35 6.70
CA LEU A 277 26.13 8.78 8.00
C LEU A 277 26.85 8.13 9.18
N THR A 278 27.29 6.87 9.04
CA THR A 278 28.06 6.20 10.11
C THR A 278 29.52 6.64 10.20
N ALA A 279 30.08 7.16 9.11
CA ALA A 279 31.46 7.64 9.04
C ALA A 279 31.63 9.12 9.44
N ALA A 280 30.55 9.89 9.51
CA ALA A 280 30.58 11.29 9.94
C ALA A 280 30.93 11.40 11.44
N PRO A 281 31.85 12.32 11.83
CA PRO A 281 32.11 12.58 13.25
C PRO A 281 30.84 13.09 13.93
N ARG A 282 30.57 12.57 15.14
CA ARG A 282 29.45 12.99 15.99
C ARG A 282 29.69 14.35 16.61
#